data_AF-A0A7D8YLP4-F1
#
_entry.id   AF-A0A7D8YLP4-F1
#
_cell.length_a   1.000
_cell.length_b   1.000
_cell.length_c   1.000
_cell.angle_alpha   90.00
_cell.angle_beta   90.00
_cell.angle_gamma   90.00
#
_symmetry.space_group_name_H-M   'P 1'
#
loop_
_entity.id
_entity.type
_entity.pdbx_description
1 polymer ?
#
loop_
_entity_poly.entity_id
_entity_poly.type
_entity_poly.pdbx_seq_one_letter_code
_entity_poly.pdbx_strand_id
1 'polypeptide(L)'
;MIRAASIVLLVTLLCFPQSAHGGVGSGLLKGLSKFVGKEGAESTAEKLTKGVSEEVADRIATRLLREGGEQAVDRAADLTAKHGPNVIRALDKTNNPAAILKALDDLPIKSDVGTAASKLAAGEAGEELAGLTTKYGSRMLSAEIKHPGLATTYAKSLGDDGLELSMKLNRNQALDIGRHLDDIGNLPPEMRSQLLALADKNPAGFANFARQFVDKNPGKVLFTAAAAAALIANPQAILGDAENPGWLERTSDSIFDRTLSPVISASIWVLVPFLAFSAAWKLYKVWRIDSYVIEKRTSPKADKAK
;
A
#
# COMPACT_ATOMS: atom_id res chain seq x y z
N MET A 1 10.25 77.21 6.30
CA MET A 1 9.46 76.50 5.28
C MET A 1 9.82 75.02 5.10
N ILE A 2 10.95 74.51 5.62
CA ILE A 2 11.37 73.10 5.44
C ILE A 2 10.61 72.09 6.33
N ARG A 3 10.00 72.52 7.44
CA ARG A 3 9.28 71.63 8.36
C ARG A 3 7.86 71.22 7.92
N ALA A 4 7.25 71.94 6.97
CA ALA A 4 5.91 71.63 6.48
C ALA A 4 5.91 70.54 5.39
N ALA A 5 7.03 70.36 4.68
CA ALA A 5 7.16 69.36 3.61
C ALA A 5 7.35 67.92 4.13
N SER A 6 7.90 67.73 5.34
CA SER A 6 8.13 66.39 5.90
C SER A 6 6.88 65.73 6.47
N ILE A 7 5.86 66.49 6.87
CA ILE A 7 4.63 65.92 7.45
C ILE A 7 3.71 65.35 6.35
N VAL A 8 3.74 65.93 5.15
CA VAL A 8 2.92 65.46 4.01
C VAL A 8 3.45 64.14 3.43
N LEU A 9 4.76 63.87 3.51
CA LEU A 9 5.35 62.60 3.07
C LEU A 9 5.10 61.44 4.05
N LEU A 10 4.96 61.72 5.35
CA LEU A 10 4.68 60.69 6.37
C LEU A 10 3.21 60.24 6.35
N VAL A 11 2.29 61.14 6.00
CA VAL A 11 0.84 60.83 5.93
C VAL A 11 0.47 60.11 4.63
N THR A 12 1.18 60.36 3.52
CA THR A 12 0.95 59.62 2.27
C THR A 12 1.47 58.17 2.31
N LEU A 13 2.42 57.85 3.21
CA LEU A 13 2.85 56.46 3.44
C LEU A 13 1.82 55.61 4.21
N LEU A 14 0.88 56.25 4.92
CA LEU A 14 -0.17 55.58 5.71
C LEU A 14 -1.48 55.36 4.93
N CYS A 15 -1.61 55.95 3.74
CA CYS A 15 -2.78 55.79 2.87
C CYS A 15 -2.53 54.89 1.66
N PHE A 16 -1.38 54.20 1.58
CA PHE A 16 -1.35 53.01 0.74
C PHE A 16 -2.35 52.03 1.35
N PRO A 17 -3.41 51.63 0.63
CA PRO A 17 -4.16 50.47 1.05
C PRO A 17 -3.10 49.38 1.14
N GLN A 18 -2.80 48.91 2.36
CA GLN A 18 -2.33 47.56 2.50
C GLN A 18 -3.43 46.77 1.82
N SER A 19 -3.21 46.44 0.54
CA SER A 19 -3.93 45.38 -0.10
C SER A 19 -3.70 44.25 0.86
N ALA A 20 -4.68 44.00 1.72
CA ALA A 20 -4.78 42.79 2.47
C ALA A 20 -4.83 41.77 1.35
N HIS A 21 -3.65 41.32 0.95
CA HIS A 21 -3.45 40.11 0.22
C HIS A 21 -4.07 39.14 1.22
N GLY A 22 -5.36 38.85 1.03
CA GLY A 22 -6.08 37.84 1.78
C GLY A 22 -5.32 36.58 1.45
N GLY A 23 -4.28 36.34 2.25
CA GLY A 23 -3.27 35.36 1.94
C GLY A 23 -3.99 34.06 1.77
N VAL A 24 -3.62 33.31 0.75
CA VAL A 24 -4.16 31.98 0.44
C VAL A 24 -4.14 31.08 1.70
N GLY A 25 -3.28 31.37 2.68
CA GLY A 25 -3.22 30.71 4.00
C GLY A 25 -4.35 31.00 4.98
N SER A 26 -5.17 32.03 4.78
CA SER A 26 -6.19 32.46 5.75
C SER A 26 -7.23 31.38 6.07
N GLY A 27 -7.54 30.50 5.11
CA GLY A 27 -8.49 29.41 5.28
C GLY A 27 -8.03 28.36 6.29
N LEU A 28 -6.79 27.87 6.16
CA LEU A 28 -6.20 26.90 7.10
C LEU A 28 -5.98 27.51 8.47
N LEU A 29 -5.47 28.74 8.54
CA LEU A 29 -5.30 29.46 9.81
C LEU A 29 -6.63 29.65 10.54
N LYS A 30 -7.71 29.92 9.81
CA LYS A 30 -9.07 29.98 10.37
C LYS A 30 -9.58 28.62 10.84
N GLY A 31 -9.24 27.54 10.15
CA GLY A 31 -9.54 26.17 10.59
C GLY A 31 -8.83 25.83 11.91
N LEU A 32 -7.54 26.18 12.01
CA LEU A 32 -6.74 26.03 13.23
C LEU A 32 -7.29 26.87 14.38
N SER A 33 -7.61 28.14 14.13
CA SER A 33 -8.15 29.03 15.18
C SER A 33 -9.50 28.55 15.70
N LYS A 34 -10.37 28.01 14.82
CA LYS A 34 -11.62 27.35 15.23
C LYS A 34 -11.38 26.12 16.10
N PHE A 35 -10.39 25.29 15.76
CA PHE A 35 -10.03 24.12 16.57
C PHE A 35 -9.58 24.55 17.98
N VAL A 36 -8.66 25.52 18.06
CA VAL A 36 -8.17 26.08 19.33
C VAL A 36 -9.31 26.67 20.16
N GLY A 37 -10.19 27.47 19.54
CA GLY A 37 -11.33 28.08 20.22
C GLY A 37 -12.34 27.06 20.75
N LYS A 38 -12.47 25.89 20.10
CA LYS A 38 -13.37 24.83 20.53
C LYS A 38 -12.80 23.98 21.66
N GLU A 39 -11.50 23.70 21.67
CA GLU A 39 -10.87 22.89 22.72
C GLU A 39 -10.46 23.68 23.97
N GLY A 40 -10.43 25.02 23.94
CA GLY A 40 -10.49 25.92 25.11
C GLY A 40 -9.39 25.81 26.17
N ALA A 41 -8.48 24.85 26.05
CA ALA A 41 -7.41 24.60 27.02
C ALA A 41 -6.13 25.32 26.59
N GLU A 42 -5.64 26.20 27.45
CA GLU A 42 -4.41 27.00 27.28
C GLU A 42 -3.18 26.11 26.93
N SER A 43 -3.15 24.87 27.44
CA SER A 43 -2.08 23.90 27.17
C SER A 43 -2.09 23.31 25.75
N THR A 44 -3.25 23.30 25.08
CA THR A 44 -3.37 22.82 23.70
C THR A 44 -2.87 23.87 22.71
N ALA A 45 -3.13 25.15 22.99
CA ALA A 45 -2.63 26.27 22.16
C ALA A 45 -1.10 26.33 22.11
N GLU A 46 -0.42 26.08 23.24
CA GLU A 46 1.05 26.06 23.29
C GLU A 46 1.67 24.86 22.54
N LYS A 47 1.04 23.69 22.59
CA LYS A 47 1.48 22.50 21.83
C LYS A 47 1.20 22.63 20.33
N LEU A 48 0.16 23.39 19.96
CA LEU A 48 -0.20 23.66 18.57
C LEU A 48 0.77 24.62 17.90
N THR A 49 1.09 25.74 18.55
CA THR A 49 2.02 26.76 18.04
C THR A 49 3.44 26.20 17.84
N LYS A 50 3.88 25.30 18.73
CA LYS A 50 5.16 24.57 18.56
C LYS A 50 5.12 23.51 17.47
N GLY A 51 3.93 23.11 17.03
CA GLY A 51 3.72 21.87 16.30
C GLY A 51 3.45 22.01 14.80
N VAL A 52 2.90 23.14 14.36
CA VAL A 52 2.62 23.46 12.96
C VAL A 52 2.94 24.93 12.77
N SER A 53 4.06 25.25 12.11
CA SER A 53 4.41 26.63 11.82
C SER A 53 3.47 27.20 10.75
N GLU A 54 3.22 28.52 10.82
CA GLU A 54 2.46 29.27 9.81
C GLU A 54 3.01 29.01 8.39
N GLU A 55 4.33 28.89 8.27
CA GLU A 55 5.02 28.55 7.02
C GLU A 55 4.61 27.18 6.43
N VAL A 56 4.38 26.17 7.28
CA VAL A 56 3.91 24.85 6.84
C VAL A 56 2.46 24.93 6.37
N ALA A 57 1.62 25.64 7.12
CA ALA A 57 0.22 25.86 6.73
C ALA A 57 0.12 26.60 5.38
N ASP A 58 0.87 27.69 5.19
CA ASP A 58 0.89 28.46 3.94
C ASP A 58 1.39 27.64 2.75
N ARG A 59 2.42 26.83 2.96
CA ARG A 59 2.96 25.92 1.94
C ARG A 59 1.91 24.91 1.50
N ILE A 60 1.19 24.30 2.44
CA ILE A 60 0.14 23.31 2.14
C ILE A 60 -1.06 24.00 1.49
N ALA A 61 -1.49 25.17 1.98
CA ALA A 61 -2.55 25.96 1.35
C ALA A 61 -2.23 26.27 -0.10
N THR A 62 -0.99 26.71 -0.38
CA THR A 62 -0.53 27.01 -1.74
C THR A 62 -0.53 25.77 -2.64
N ARG A 63 -0.06 24.61 -2.12
CA ARG A 63 -0.09 23.34 -2.88
C ARG A 63 -1.52 22.87 -3.14
N LEU A 64 -2.39 22.91 -2.14
CA LEU A 64 -3.81 22.55 -2.27
C LEU A 64 -4.54 23.47 -3.23
N LEU A 65 -4.29 24.79 -3.18
CA LEU A 65 -4.88 25.75 -4.10
C LEU A 65 -4.48 25.44 -5.54
N ARG A 66 -3.20 25.11 -5.77
CA ARG A 66 -2.68 24.77 -7.10
C ARG A 66 -3.27 23.48 -7.66
N GLU A 67 -3.47 22.47 -6.81
CA GLU A 67 -3.88 21.12 -7.25
C GLU A 67 -5.38 20.88 -7.23
N GLY A 68 -6.11 21.51 -6.31
CA GLY A 68 -7.54 21.28 -6.09
C GLY A 68 -8.38 22.56 -5.93
N GLY A 69 -7.79 23.74 -6.13
CA GLY A 69 -8.48 25.02 -6.00
C GLY A 69 -8.86 25.38 -4.56
N GLU A 70 -9.64 26.46 -4.42
CA GLU A 70 -10.08 26.97 -3.12
C GLU A 70 -10.88 25.93 -2.32
N GLN A 71 -11.67 25.09 -3.02
CA GLN A 71 -12.45 24.01 -2.39
C GLN A 71 -11.59 22.97 -1.67
N ALA A 72 -10.35 22.74 -2.11
CA ALA A 72 -9.45 21.83 -1.41
C ALA A 72 -8.89 22.46 -0.12
N VAL A 73 -8.61 23.76 -0.14
CA VAL A 73 -8.17 24.52 1.04
C VAL A 73 -9.28 24.55 2.10
N ASP A 74 -10.52 24.83 1.69
CA ASP A 74 -11.68 24.86 2.60
C ASP A 74 -11.95 23.50 3.24
N ARG A 75 -11.85 22.41 2.47
CA ARG A 75 -12.00 21.05 3.00
C ARG A 75 -10.89 20.68 3.98
N ALA A 76 -9.65 21.01 3.66
CA ALA A 76 -8.53 20.80 4.58
C ALA A 76 -8.71 21.61 5.87
N ALA A 77 -9.21 22.85 5.78
CA ALA A 77 -9.51 23.69 6.94
C ALA A 77 -10.65 23.09 7.80
N ASP A 78 -11.71 22.57 7.18
CA ASP A 78 -12.81 21.91 7.87
C ASP A 78 -12.36 20.61 8.57
N LEU A 79 -11.59 19.76 7.89
CA LEU A 79 -11.02 18.56 8.50
C LEU A 79 -10.07 18.90 9.65
N THR A 80 -9.22 19.93 9.49
CA THR A 80 -8.33 20.39 10.56
C THR A 80 -9.14 20.93 11.75
N ALA A 81 -10.21 21.69 11.49
CA ALA A 81 -11.10 22.20 12.54
C ALA A 81 -11.84 21.09 13.30
N LYS A 82 -12.02 19.91 12.70
CA LYS A 82 -12.71 18.76 13.30
C LYS A 82 -11.76 17.76 13.97
N HIS A 83 -10.60 17.51 13.38
CA HIS A 83 -9.70 16.41 13.76
C HIS A 83 -8.31 16.89 14.23
N GLY A 84 -8.08 18.20 14.24
CA GLY A 84 -6.89 18.82 14.78
C GLY A 84 -5.70 18.93 13.80
N PRO A 85 -4.53 19.34 14.31
CA PRO A 85 -3.38 19.75 13.49
C PRO A 85 -2.69 18.59 12.77
N ASN A 86 -2.94 17.35 13.18
CA ASN A 86 -2.37 16.18 12.53
C ASN A 86 -2.84 16.06 11.07
N VAL A 87 -3.98 16.64 10.71
CA VAL A 87 -4.42 16.74 9.31
C VAL A 87 -3.42 17.55 8.49
N ILE A 88 -3.01 18.73 8.98
CA ILE A 88 -2.02 19.56 8.29
C ILE A 88 -0.69 18.82 8.17
N ARG A 89 -0.23 18.20 9.27
CA ARG A 89 1.02 17.41 9.24
C ARG A 89 0.96 16.26 8.26
N ALA A 90 -0.17 15.55 8.18
CA ALA A 90 -0.38 14.48 7.21
C ALA A 90 -0.31 14.99 5.76
N LEU A 91 -0.87 16.18 5.49
CA LEU A 91 -0.83 16.79 4.16
C LEU A 91 0.59 17.26 3.77
N ASP A 92 1.43 17.63 4.74
CA ASP A 92 2.82 18.02 4.48
C ASP A 92 3.70 16.84 4.01
N LYS A 93 3.35 15.61 4.42
CA LYS A 93 4.14 14.39 4.18
C LYS A 93 4.10 13.89 2.73
N THR A 94 3.38 14.55 1.85
CA THR A 94 3.24 14.14 0.45
C THR A 94 3.48 15.30 -0.50
N ASN A 95 3.89 14.95 -1.72
CA ASN A 95 3.94 15.89 -2.84
C ASN A 95 2.56 16.17 -3.45
N ASN A 96 1.54 15.36 -3.12
CA ASN A 96 0.17 15.50 -3.62
C ASN A 96 -0.82 15.56 -2.44
N PRO A 97 -0.92 16.70 -1.73
CA PRO A 97 -1.82 16.85 -0.60
C PRO A 97 -3.30 16.71 -1.00
N ALA A 98 -3.67 17.01 -2.25
CA ALA A 98 -5.04 16.86 -2.73
C ALA A 98 -5.50 15.39 -2.74
N ALA A 99 -4.62 14.45 -3.10
CA ALA A 99 -4.91 13.02 -3.08
C ALA A 99 -5.11 12.49 -1.64
N ILE A 100 -4.28 12.94 -0.69
CA ILE A 100 -4.42 12.57 0.72
C ILE A 100 -5.70 13.16 1.32
N LEU A 101 -6.00 14.42 1.01
CA LEU A 101 -7.24 15.07 1.44
C LEU A 101 -8.46 14.29 0.95
N LYS A 102 -8.48 13.92 -0.33
CA LYS A 102 -9.54 13.09 -0.90
C LYS A 102 -9.62 11.73 -0.22
N ALA A 103 -8.50 11.07 0.02
CA ALA A 103 -8.47 9.77 0.69
C ALA A 103 -9.00 9.84 2.14
N LEU A 104 -8.75 10.94 2.86
CA LEU A 104 -9.32 11.19 4.19
C LEU A 104 -10.83 11.46 4.12
N ASP A 105 -11.29 12.23 3.13
CA ASP A 105 -12.72 12.48 2.89
C ASP A 105 -13.47 11.19 2.52
N ASP A 106 -12.86 10.30 1.75
CA ASP A 106 -13.47 9.06 1.25
C ASP A 106 -13.46 7.92 2.28
N LEU A 107 -13.02 8.17 3.53
CA LEU A 107 -13.10 7.17 4.60
C LEU A 107 -14.57 6.87 4.98
N PRO A 108 -14.93 5.58 5.14
CA PRO A 108 -16.31 5.17 5.42
C PRO A 108 -16.77 5.61 6.81
N ILE A 109 -15.87 5.57 7.79
CA ILE A 109 -16.13 5.94 9.18
C ILE A 109 -15.48 7.30 9.45
N LYS A 110 -16.31 8.34 9.58
CA LYS A 110 -15.82 9.72 9.77
C LYS A 110 -15.06 9.94 11.09
N SER A 111 -15.28 9.11 12.12
CA SER A 111 -14.50 9.18 13.36
C SER A 111 -13.04 8.78 13.16
N ASP A 112 -12.74 7.99 12.13
CA ASP A 112 -11.40 7.41 11.94
C ASP A 112 -10.44 8.37 11.23
N VAL A 113 -10.95 9.47 10.67
CA VAL A 113 -10.15 10.49 9.97
C VAL A 113 -9.05 11.04 10.87
N GLY A 114 -9.33 11.30 12.16
CA GLY A 114 -8.32 11.78 13.11
C GLY A 114 -7.23 10.75 13.38
N THR A 115 -7.60 9.47 13.49
CA THR A 115 -6.65 8.35 13.66
C THR A 115 -5.78 8.18 12.40
N ALA A 116 -6.39 8.22 11.21
CA ALA A 116 -5.66 8.14 9.94
C ALA A 116 -4.69 9.32 9.79
N ALA A 117 -5.12 10.54 10.07
CA ALA A 117 -4.28 11.74 10.02
C ALA A 117 -3.11 11.65 11.00
N SER A 118 -3.34 11.16 12.23
CA SER A 118 -2.28 10.94 13.22
C SER A 118 -1.21 9.95 12.71
N LYS A 119 -1.64 8.87 12.06
CA LYS A 119 -0.73 7.88 11.47
C LYS A 119 0.04 8.41 10.26
N LEU A 120 -0.62 9.14 9.37
CA LEU A 120 0.05 9.82 8.26
C LEU A 120 1.07 10.85 8.75
N ALA A 121 0.81 11.51 9.88
CA ALA A 121 1.75 12.44 10.49
C ALA A 121 2.94 11.76 11.20
N ALA A 122 2.98 10.43 11.29
CA ALA A 122 3.96 9.69 12.09
C ALA A 122 5.32 9.53 11.38
N GLY A 123 6.17 10.56 11.44
CA GLY A 123 7.58 10.46 11.07
C GLY A 123 7.84 9.90 9.66
N GLU A 124 8.76 8.94 9.56
CA GLU A 124 9.13 8.23 8.32
C GLU A 124 8.06 7.21 7.89
N ALA A 125 7.47 6.48 8.85
CA ALA A 125 6.40 5.52 8.56
C ALA A 125 5.15 6.21 7.94
N GLY A 126 4.86 7.43 8.39
CA GLY A 126 3.78 8.26 7.87
C GLY A 126 4.05 8.77 6.45
N GLU A 127 5.30 9.02 6.08
CA GLU A 127 5.70 9.39 4.72
C GLU A 127 5.52 8.21 3.76
N GLU A 128 5.95 7.02 4.16
CA GLU A 128 5.70 5.80 3.40
C GLU A 128 4.19 5.53 3.22
N LEU A 129 3.43 5.65 4.32
CA LEU A 129 1.98 5.51 4.30
C LEU A 129 1.34 6.53 3.35
N ALA A 130 1.76 7.79 3.38
CA ALA A 130 1.25 8.84 2.49
C ALA A 130 1.54 8.53 1.00
N GLY A 131 2.73 7.99 0.70
CA GLY A 131 3.06 7.51 -0.65
C GLY A 131 2.12 6.41 -1.13
N LEU A 132 1.88 5.40 -0.28
CA LEU A 132 0.98 4.29 -0.59
C LEU A 132 -0.49 4.74 -0.65
N THR A 133 -0.92 5.67 0.20
CA THR A 133 -2.26 6.27 0.17
C THR A 133 -2.49 7.08 -1.11
N THR A 134 -1.47 7.75 -1.63
CA THR A 134 -1.58 8.45 -2.92
C THR A 134 -1.86 7.47 -4.07
N LYS A 135 -1.33 6.24 -3.98
CA LYS A 135 -1.53 5.18 -4.98
C LYS A 135 -2.86 4.44 -4.82
N TYR A 136 -3.21 4.05 -3.59
CA TYR A 136 -4.32 3.13 -3.31
C TYR A 136 -5.56 3.81 -2.69
N GLY A 137 -5.46 5.10 -2.33
CA GLY A 137 -6.56 5.92 -1.81
C GLY A 137 -6.98 5.57 -0.38
N SER A 138 -8.26 5.77 -0.07
CA SER A 138 -8.86 5.55 1.25
C SER A 138 -8.82 4.10 1.73
N ARG A 139 -8.70 3.13 0.81
CA ARG A 139 -8.53 1.70 1.13
C ARG A 139 -7.25 1.45 1.92
N MET A 140 -6.15 2.12 1.56
CA MET A 140 -4.89 2.03 2.28
C MET A 140 -5.04 2.51 3.73
N LEU A 141 -5.69 3.67 3.93
CA LEU A 141 -5.91 4.23 5.26
C LEU A 141 -6.84 3.34 6.09
N SER A 142 -7.89 2.78 5.47
CA SER A 142 -8.81 1.87 6.14
C SER A 142 -8.11 0.59 6.60
N ALA A 143 -7.27 0.00 5.74
CA ALA A 143 -6.44 -1.16 6.07
C ALA A 143 -5.46 -0.86 7.19
N GLU A 144 -4.80 0.30 7.13
CA GLU A 144 -3.84 0.72 8.16
C GLU A 144 -4.54 1.00 9.49
N ILE A 145 -5.73 1.61 9.52
CA ILE A 145 -6.52 1.77 10.75
C ILE A 145 -6.87 0.41 11.35
N LYS A 146 -7.33 -0.53 10.52
CA LYS A 146 -7.72 -1.88 10.95
C LYS A 146 -6.53 -2.70 11.46
N HIS A 147 -5.40 -2.62 10.77
CA HIS A 147 -4.18 -3.39 11.04
C HIS A 147 -2.94 -2.48 11.06
N PRO A 148 -2.71 -1.77 12.19
CA PRO A 148 -1.60 -0.82 12.31
C PRO A 148 -0.24 -1.44 11.97
N GLY A 149 0.47 -0.84 10.99
CA GLY A 149 1.81 -1.22 10.57
C GLY A 149 1.88 -2.46 9.67
N LEU A 150 0.77 -3.16 9.41
CA LEU A 150 0.75 -4.31 8.51
C LEU A 150 0.29 -3.93 7.10
N ALA A 151 -0.61 -2.96 6.97
CA ALA A 151 -1.19 -2.60 5.68
C ALA A 151 -0.13 -2.19 4.65
N THR A 152 0.94 -1.51 5.09
CA THR A 152 2.05 -1.11 4.22
C THR A 152 2.77 -2.30 3.62
N THR A 153 3.03 -3.35 4.42
CA THR A 153 3.61 -4.62 3.97
C THR A 153 2.70 -5.31 2.95
N TYR A 154 1.39 -5.39 3.22
CA TYR A 154 0.41 -5.95 2.27
C TYR A 154 0.40 -5.20 0.93
N ALA A 155 0.36 -3.88 0.97
CA ALA A 155 0.33 -3.03 -0.21
C ALA A 155 1.63 -3.11 -1.04
N LYS A 156 2.78 -3.30 -0.38
CA LYS A 156 4.09 -3.44 -1.04
C LYS A 156 4.23 -4.79 -1.73
N SER A 157 3.91 -5.88 -1.05
CA SER A 157 4.16 -7.23 -1.58
C SER A 157 3.07 -7.69 -2.57
N LEU A 158 1.81 -7.30 -2.35
CA LEU A 158 0.67 -7.80 -3.14
C LEU A 158 -0.18 -6.71 -3.83
N GLY A 159 0.05 -5.43 -3.53
CA GLY A 159 -0.70 -4.33 -4.13
C GLY A 159 -2.15 -4.25 -3.66
N ASP A 160 -3.06 -3.97 -4.60
CA ASP A 160 -4.49 -3.81 -4.33
C ASP A 160 -5.11 -5.07 -3.72
N ASP A 161 -4.76 -6.25 -4.25
CA ASP A 161 -5.29 -7.53 -3.77
C ASP A 161 -4.85 -7.80 -2.32
N GLY A 162 -3.63 -7.38 -1.96
CA GLY A 162 -3.13 -7.47 -0.59
C GLY A 162 -3.93 -6.61 0.38
N LEU A 163 -4.27 -5.39 -0.03
CA LEU A 163 -5.09 -4.49 0.77
C LEU A 163 -6.50 -5.04 0.98
N GLU A 164 -7.12 -5.57 -0.08
CA GLU A 164 -8.43 -6.20 0.03
C GLU A 164 -8.40 -7.42 0.97
N LEU A 165 -7.41 -8.29 0.84
CA LEU A 165 -7.24 -9.44 1.72
C LEU A 165 -7.04 -9.00 3.19
N SER A 166 -6.18 -8.01 3.44
CA SER A 166 -5.97 -7.48 4.79
C SER A 166 -7.26 -6.96 5.43
N MET A 167 -8.14 -6.35 4.63
CA MET A 167 -9.44 -5.86 5.09
C MET A 167 -10.43 -6.97 5.42
N LYS A 168 -10.22 -8.20 4.98
CA LYS A 168 -11.07 -9.37 5.30
C LYS A 168 -10.56 -10.16 6.52
N LEU A 169 -9.26 -10.06 6.82
CA LEU A 169 -8.63 -10.79 7.93
C LEU A 169 -8.86 -10.10 9.28
N ASN A 170 -8.77 -10.87 10.37
CA ASN A 170 -8.58 -10.30 11.70
C ASN A 170 -7.08 -10.01 11.96
N ARG A 171 -6.76 -9.31 13.06
CA ARG A 171 -5.39 -8.85 13.33
C ARG A 171 -4.37 -10.00 13.44
N ASN A 172 -4.73 -11.10 14.10
CA ASN A 172 -3.82 -12.23 14.27
C ASN A 172 -3.60 -12.95 12.93
N GLN A 173 -4.67 -13.15 12.17
CA GLN A 173 -4.60 -13.73 10.83
C GLN A 173 -3.77 -12.87 9.86
N ALA A 174 -3.93 -11.55 9.91
CA ALA A 174 -3.14 -10.62 9.12
C ALA A 174 -1.66 -10.63 9.52
N LEU A 175 -1.35 -10.83 10.81
CA LEU A 175 0.02 -10.95 11.28
C LEU A 175 0.65 -12.26 10.80
N ASP A 176 -0.07 -13.38 10.89
CA ASP A 176 0.42 -14.69 10.48
C ASP A 176 0.68 -14.76 8.98
N ILE A 177 -0.23 -14.25 8.16
CA ILE A 177 -0.03 -14.15 6.70
C ILE A 177 1.03 -13.09 6.38
N GLY A 178 1.05 -11.98 7.13
CA GLY A 178 2.00 -10.88 6.99
C GLY A 178 3.46 -11.31 6.97
N ARG A 179 3.81 -12.32 7.77
CA ARG A 179 5.16 -12.91 7.83
C ARG A 179 5.60 -13.62 6.54
N HIS A 180 4.67 -13.98 5.68
CA HIS A 180 4.91 -14.74 4.44
C HIS A 180 4.50 -13.98 3.17
N LEU A 181 4.19 -12.69 3.30
CA LEU A 181 3.74 -11.89 2.17
C LEU A 181 4.76 -11.80 1.04
N ASP A 182 6.04 -11.71 1.39
CA ASP A 182 7.11 -11.66 0.38
C ASP A 182 7.22 -12.98 -0.38
N ASP A 183 7.02 -14.11 0.30
CA ASP A 183 6.97 -15.43 -0.34
C ASP A 183 5.81 -15.53 -1.34
N ILE A 184 4.62 -15.04 -0.93
CA ILE A 184 3.44 -14.99 -1.80
C ILE A 184 3.67 -14.02 -2.97
N GLY A 185 4.29 -12.87 -2.70
CA GLY A 185 4.60 -11.85 -3.70
C GLY A 185 5.54 -12.36 -4.80
N ASN A 186 6.47 -13.24 -4.44
CA ASN A 186 7.44 -13.87 -5.34
C ASN A 186 6.89 -15.04 -6.18
N LEU A 187 5.66 -15.49 -5.94
CA LEU A 187 5.03 -16.53 -6.76
C LEU A 187 4.79 -16.06 -8.20
N PRO A 188 4.75 -16.99 -9.18
CA PRO A 188 4.27 -16.67 -10.53
C PRO A 188 2.88 -16.00 -10.49
N PRO A 189 2.61 -14.95 -11.31
CA PRO A 189 1.39 -14.16 -11.21
C PRO A 189 0.09 -14.97 -11.26
N GLU A 190 0.05 -16.04 -12.06
CA GLU A 190 -1.10 -16.96 -12.15
C GLU A 190 -1.34 -17.76 -10.87
N MET A 191 -0.26 -18.25 -10.23
CA MET A 191 -0.38 -18.97 -8.96
C MET A 191 -0.76 -18.00 -7.83
N ARG A 192 -0.17 -16.81 -7.83
CA ARG A 192 -0.48 -15.77 -6.85
C ARG A 192 -1.95 -15.36 -6.90
N SER A 193 -2.51 -15.11 -8.09
CA SER A 193 -3.92 -14.73 -8.21
C SER A 193 -4.87 -15.85 -7.78
N GLN A 194 -4.57 -17.11 -8.11
CA GLN A 194 -5.35 -18.26 -7.67
C GLN A 194 -5.28 -18.45 -6.15
N LEU A 195 -4.10 -18.28 -5.57
CA LEU A 195 -3.91 -18.35 -4.12
C LEU A 195 -4.67 -17.25 -3.39
N LEU A 196 -4.62 -16.01 -3.90
CA LEU A 196 -5.36 -14.89 -3.34
C LEU A 196 -6.87 -15.09 -3.49
N ALA A 197 -7.35 -15.64 -4.61
CA ALA A 197 -8.77 -15.99 -4.77
C ALA A 197 -9.23 -17.07 -3.77
N LEU A 198 -8.35 -17.99 -3.36
CA LEU A 198 -8.64 -18.95 -2.30
C LEU A 198 -8.67 -18.29 -0.92
N ALA A 199 -7.68 -17.44 -0.63
CA ALA A 199 -7.65 -16.65 0.61
C ALA A 199 -8.87 -15.74 0.73
N ASP A 200 -9.39 -15.24 -0.39
CA ASP A 200 -10.59 -14.41 -0.43
C ASP A 200 -11.85 -15.18 -0.05
N LYS A 201 -11.98 -16.41 -0.56
CA LYS A 201 -13.12 -17.29 -0.31
C LYS A 201 -13.14 -17.84 1.12
N ASN A 202 -11.97 -18.17 1.68
CA ASN A 202 -11.86 -18.71 3.04
C ASN A 202 -10.66 -18.09 3.78
N PRO A 203 -10.76 -16.82 4.22
CA PRO A 203 -9.64 -16.11 4.85
C PRO A 203 -9.21 -16.75 6.17
N ALA A 204 -10.18 -17.28 6.94
CA ALA A 204 -9.88 -17.93 8.22
C ALA A 204 -9.16 -19.27 8.04
N GLY A 205 -9.64 -20.12 7.14
CA GLY A 205 -8.98 -21.39 6.82
C GLY A 205 -7.59 -21.18 6.23
N PHE A 206 -7.44 -20.20 5.34
CA PHE A 206 -6.14 -19.84 4.77
C PHE A 206 -5.14 -19.35 5.84
N ALA A 207 -5.57 -18.47 6.74
CA ALA A 207 -4.72 -17.99 7.83
C ALA A 207 -4.37 -19.10 8.84
N ASN A 208 -5.31 -20.00 9.15
CA ASN A 208 -5.05 -21.15 10.01
C ASN A 208 -4.07 -22.13 9.38
N PHE A 209 -4.22 -22.41 8.07
CA PHE A 209 -3.25 -23.20 7.31
C PHE A 209 -1.86 -22.57 7.36
N ALA A 210 -1.77 -21.25 7.11
CA ALA A 210 -0.51 -20.55 7.17
C ALA A 210 0.15 -20.68 8.56
N ARG A 211 -0.60 -20.43 9.64
CA ARG A 211 -0.10 -20.60 11.01
C ARG A 211 0.38 -22.03 11.29
N GLN A 212 -0.46 -23.02 11.03
CA GLN A 212 -0.14 -24.43 11.30
C GLN A 212 1.06 -24.94 10.50
N PHE A 213 1.22 -24.47 9.26
CA PHE A 213 2.38 -24.85 8.46
C PHE A 213 3.67 -24.32 9.10
N VAL A 214 3.69 -23.06 9.55
CA VAL A 214 4.86 -22.47 10.22
C VAL A 214 5.21 -23.23 11.49
N ASP A 215 4.20 -23.51 12.31
CA ASP A 215 4.38 -24.23 13.58
C ASP A 215 4.96 -25.63 13.35
N LYS A 216 4.51 -26.32 12.29
CA LYS A 216 4.98 -27.67 11.94
C LYS A 216 6.28 -27.68 11.12
N ASN A 217 6.67 -26.56 10.51
CA ASN A 217 7.82 -26.48 9.61
C ASN A 217 8.65 -25.20 9.87
N PRO A 218 9.24 -25.04 11.05
CA PRO A 218 10.04 -23.86 11.36
C PRO A 218 11.19 -23.71 10.37
N GLY A 219 11.34 -22.51 9.80
CA GLY A 219 12.39 -22.17 8.84
C GLY A 219 12.12 -22.58 7.39
N LYS A 220 10.98 -23.21 7.07
CA LYS A 220 10.59 -23.48 5.68
C LYS A 220 9.71 -22.38 5.12
N VAL A 221 9.88 -22.12 3.82
CA VAL A 221 9.06 -21.16 3.07
C VAL A 221 7.72 -21.79 2.70
N LEU A 222 6.63 -21.15 3.12
CA LEU A 222 5.26 -21.69 3.05
C LEU A 222 4.74 -21.81 1.61
N PHE A 223 5.06 -20.80 0.80
CA PHE A 223 4.51 -20.63 -0.52
C PHE A 223 5.57 -20.83 -1.59
N THR A 224 6.18 -22.02 -1.61
CA THR A 224 6.90 -22.47 -2.82
C THR A 224 5.90 -22.76 -3.94
N ALA A 225 6.31 -22.66 -5.20
CA ALA A 225 5.43 -22.94 -6.34
C ALA A 225 4.77 -24.33 -6.26
N ALA A 226 5.48 -25.34 -5.77
CA ALA A 226 4.95 -26.69 -5.59
C ALA A 226 3.89 -26.75 -4.47
N ALA A 227 4.15 -26.12 -3.33
CA ALA A 227 3.19 -26.06 -2.22
C ALA A 227 1.92 -25.27 -2.62
N ALA A 228 2.10 -24.14 -3.30
CA ALA A 228 1.00 -23.35 -3.85
C ALA A 228 0.17 -24.16 -4.85
N ALA A 229 0.81 -24.89 -5.77
CA ALA A 229 0.11 -25.75 -6.74
C ALA A 229 -0.67 -26.87 -6.06
N ALA A 230 -0.10 -27.52 -5.05
CA ALA A 230 -0.78 -28.57 -4.28
C ALA A 230 -2.01 -28.01 -3.52
N LEU A 231 -1.86 -26.82 -2.93
CA LEU A 231 -2.94 -26.10 -2.26
C LEU A 231 -4.06 -25.71 -3.22
N ILE A 232 -3.70 -25.18 -4.39
CA ILE A 232 -4.62 -24.79 -5.45
C ILE A 232 -5.38 -26.00 -6.00
N ALA A 233 -4.71 -27.14 -6.16
CA ALA A 233 -5.33 -28.35 -6.69
C ALA A 233 -6.34 -28.98 -5.71
N ASN A 234 -6.15 -28.81 -4.39
CA ASN A 234 -6.97 -29.46 -3.36
C ASN A 234 -7.34 -28.51 -2.20
N PRO A 235 -8.02 -27.38 -2.48
CA PRO A 235 -8.22 -26.33 -1.48
C PRO A 235 -9.10 -26.79 -0.32
N GLN A 236 -10.18 -27.54 -0.59
CA GLN A 236 -11.08 -28.06 0.45
C GLN A 236 -10.41 -29.11 1.32
N ALA A 237 -9.62 -30.02 0.73
CA ALA A 237 -8.93 -31.04 1.50
C ALA A 237 -7.89 -30.43 2.46
N ILE A 238 -7.21 -29.36 2.03
CA ILE A 238 -6.11 -28.74 2.79
C ILE A 238 -6.62 -27.69 3.78
N LEU A 239 -7.45 -26.75 3.33
CA LEU A 239 -7.96 -25.65 4.17
C LEU A 239 -9.14 -26.08 5.06
N GLY A 240 -9.83 -27.16 4.71
CA GLY A 240 -11.07 -27.56 5.37
C GLY A 240 -12.26 -26.68 4.97
N ASP A 241 -13.41 -27.01 5.54
CA ASP A 241 -14.63 -26.23 5.49
C ASP A 241 -15.20 -26.05 6.92
N ALA A 242 -16.41 -25.49 7.06
CA ALA A 242 -17.01 -25.26 8.37
C ALA A 242 -17.40 -26.55 9.12
N GLU A 243 -17.60 -27.66 8.41
CA GLU A 243 -18.03 -28.95 8.96
C GLU A 243 -16.86 -29.95 9.07
N ASN A 244 -15.86 -29.83 8.20
CA ASN A 244 -14.75 -30.74 8.05
C ASN A 244 -13.42 -30.00 8.29
N PRO A 245 -12.72 -30.30 9.40
CA PRO A 245 -11.43 -29.68 9.67
C PRO A 245 -10.44 -29.98 8.53
N GLY A 246 -9.58 -29.01 8.24
CA GLY A 246 -8.56 -29.16 7.19
C GLY A 246 -7.67 -30.37 7.43
N TRP A 247 -7.02 -30.86 6.39
CA TRP A 247 -6.01 -31.93 6.53
C TRP A 247 -5.13 -31.66 7.73
N LEU A 248 -4.52 -30.48 7.82
CA LEU A 248 -3.48 -30.20 8.82
C LEU A 248 -4.00 -30.36 10.26
N GLU A 249 -5.29 -30.14 10.49
CA GLU A 249 -5.96 -30.35 11.77
C GLU A 249 -6.26 -31.84 12.01
N ARG A 250 -6.63 -32.57 10.95
CA ARG A 250 -6.89 -34.02 11.01
C ARG A 250 -5.62 -34.85 11.19
N THR A 251 -4.50 -34.42 10.63
CA THR A 251 -3.22 -35.13 10.75
C THR A 251 -2.33 -34.40 11.76
N SER A 252 -2.56 -34.65 13.05
CA SER A 252 -1.53 -34.40 14.04
C SER A 252 -0.39 -35.43 13.85
N ASP A 253 0.79 -34.89 13.60
CA ASP A 253 2.14 -35.42 13.78
C ASP A 253 2.72 -36.58 12.94
N SER A 254 1.98 -37.51 12.32
CA SER A 254 2.64 -38.71 11.73
C SER A 254 2.67 -38.85 10.19
N ILE A 255 1.83 -38.11 9.45
CA ILE A 255 1.58 -38.39 8.02
C ILE A 255 2.39 -37.48 7.08
N PHE A 256 2.78 -36.28 7.51
CA PHE A 256 3.59 -35.38 6.67
C PHE A 256 4.96 -36.01 6.36
N ASP A 257 5.62 -36.60 7.35
CA ASP A 257 6.87 -37.33 7.19
C ASP A 257 6.72 -38.65 6.44
N ARG A 258 5.59 -39.36 6.58
CA ARG A 258 5.39 -40.66 5.93
C ARG A 258 4.88 -40.60 4.51
N THR A 259 4.17 -39.55 4.11
CA THR A 259 3.42 -39.54 2.83
C THR A 259 3.77 -38.36 1.95
N LEU A 260 4.01 -37.17 2.49
CA LEU A 260 4.45 -36.04 1.68
C LEU A 260 5.95 -36.01 1.45
N SER A 261 6.79 -36.44 2.40
CA SER A 261 8.23 -36.56 2.16
C SER A 261 8.56 -37.41 0.91
N PRO A 262 8.02 -38.63 0.73
CA PRO A 262 8.29 -39.42 -0.48
C PRO A 262 7.59 -38.85 -1.72
N VAL A 263 6.40 -38.25 -1.63
CA VAL A 263 5.71 -37.69 -2.81
C VAL A 263 6.33 -36.38 -3.28
N ILE A 264 6.71 -35.49 -2.37
CA ILE A 264 7.43 -34.25 -2.71
C ILE A 264 8.83 -34.58 -3.22
N SER A 265 9.56 -35.52 -2.58
CA SER A 265 10.87 -35.94 -3.11
C SER A 265 10.73 -36.65 -4.46
N ALA A 266 9.78 -37.58 -4.63
CA ALA A 266 9.58 -38.27 -5.91
C ALA A 266 9.08 -37.32 -7.01
N SER A 267 8.21 -36.37 -6.69
CA SER A 267 7.75 -35.37 -7.66
C SER A 267 8.87 -34.38 -8.03
N ILE A 268 9.78 -34.03 -7.13
CA ILE A 268 11.00 -33.30 -7.47
C ILE A 268 11.85 -34.13 -8.45
N TRP A 269 12.01 -35.43 -8.22
CA TRP A 269 12.74 -36.33 -9.13
C TRP A 269 12.07 -36.49 -10.51
N VAL A 270 10.77 -36.23 -10.65
CA VAL A 270 10.06 -36.27 -11.94
C VAL A 270 9.98 -34.88 -12.59
N LEU A 271 9.76 -33.83 -11.81
CA LEU A 271 9.62 -32.45 -12.31
C LEU A 271 10.96 -31.86 -12.74
N VAL A 272 12.07 -32.16 -12.03
CA VAL A 272 13.41 -31.69 -12.41
C VAL A 272 13.81 -32.18 -13.80
N PRO A 273 13.75 -33.48 -14.14
CA PRO A 273 14.05 -33.93 -15.50
C PRO A 273 13.03 -33.43 -16.52
N PHE A 274 11.75 -33.27 -16.15
CA PHE A 274 10.75 -32.70 -17.06
C PHE A 274 11.04 -31.23 -17.39
N LEU A 275 11.43 -30.42 -16.40
CA LEU A 275 11.84 -29.03 -16.60
C LEU A 275 13.16 -28.94 -17.38
N ALA A 276 14.14 -29.80 -17.07
CA ALA A 276 15.39 -29.89 -17.82
C ALA A 276 15.14 -30.28 -19.28
N PHE A 277 14.24 -31.24 -19.52
CA PHE A 277 13.82 -31.65 -20.86
C PHE A 277 13.10 -30.51 -21.59
N SER A 278 12.19 -29.79 -20.93
CA SER A 278 11.51 -28.61 -21.46
C SER A 278 12.51 -27.51 -21.88
N ALA A 279 13.51 -27.24 -21.03
CA ALA A 279 14.56 -26.26 -21.31
C ALA A 279 15.45 -26.69 -22.48
N ALA A 280 15.87 -27.96 -22.49
CA ALA A 280 16.64 -28.56 -23.58
C ALA A 280 15.86 -28.52 -24.90
N TRP A 281 14.55 -28.79 -24.86
CA TRP A 281 13.68 -28.73 -26.04
C TRP A 281 13.56 -27.32 -26.59
N LYS A 282 13.43 -26.30 -25.73
CA LYS A 282 13.42 -24.90 -26.17
C LYS A 282 14.76 -24.48 -26.79
N LEU A 283 15.90 -24.83 -26.16
CA LEU A 283 17.24 -24.58 -26.70
C LEU A 283 17.45 -25.28 -28.05
N TYR A 284 17.03 -26.53 -28.17
CA TYR A 284 17.05 -27.28 -29.43
C TYR A 284 16.21 -26.60 -30.52
N LYS A 285 15.02 -26.10 -30.17
CA LYS A 285 14.14 -25.41 -31.12
C LYS A 285 14.75 -24.11 -31.62
N VAL A 286 15.41 -23.34 -30.75
CA VAL A 286 16.15 -22.12 -31.13
C VAL A 286 17.32 -22.46 -32.05
N TRP A 287 18.15 -23.43 -31.68
CA TRP A 287 19.30 -23.87 -32.49
C TRP A 287 18.87 -24.39 -33.88
N ARG A 288 17.76 -25.13 -33.96
CA ARG A 288 17.21 -25.62 -35.23
C ARG A 288 16.76 -24.48 -36.14
N ILE A 289 16.14 -23.43 -35.59
CA ILE A 289 15.72 -22.26 -36.38
C ILE A 289 16.94 -21.55 -36.97
N ASP A 290 18.00 -21.32 -36.18
CA ASP A 290 19.23 -20.68 -36.67
C ASP A 290 19.92 -21.51 -37.77
N SER A 291 19.96 -22.83 -37.61
CA SER A 291 20.57 -23.73 -38.59
C SER A 291 19.87 -23.68 -39.95
N TYR A 292 18.52 -23.65 -39.97
CA TYR A 292 17.74 -23.49 -41.20
C TYR A 292 17.97 -22.14 -41.89
N VAL A 293 18.23 -21.07 -41.12
CA VAL A 293 18.51 -19.74 -41.68
C VAL A 293 19.89 -19.70 -42.36
N ILE A 294 20.89 -20.35 -41.78
CA ILE A 294 22.26 -20.41 -42.35
C ILE A 294 22.27 -21.25 -43.64
N GLU A 295 21.57 -22.37 -43.67
CA GLU A 295 21.48 -23.25 -44.86
C GLU A 295 20.80 -22.54 -46.04
N LYS A 296 19.73 -21.76 -45.77
CA LYS A 296 19.09 -20.94 -46.82
C LYS A 296 19.96 -19.80 -47.35
N ARG A 297 20.90 -19.28 -46.55
CA ARG A 297 21.84 -18.24 -47.02
C ARG A 297 22.99 -18.80 -47.85
N THR A 298 23.35 -20.05 -47.64
CA THR A 298 24.49 -20.70 -48.27
C THR A 298 24.12 -21.56 -49.48
N SER A 299 22.85 -21.88 -49.68
CA SER A 299 22.38 -22.52 -50.91
C SER A 299 22.55 -21.54 -52.09
N PRO A 300 23.49 -21.79 -53.01
CA PRO A 300 23.69 -20.93 -54.17
C PRO A 300 22.38 -20.92 -54.95
N LYS A 301 21.87 -19.73 -55.28
CA LYS A 301 20.75 -19.59 -56.20
C LYS A 301 21.15 -20.35 -57.47
N ALA A 302 20.56 -21.52 -57.67
CA ALA A 302 20.72 -22.27 -58.89
C ALA A 302 20.28 -21.32 -60.01
N ASP A 303 21.25 -20.82 -60.75
CA ASP A 303 21.03 -19.97 -61.91
C ASP A 303 20.11 -20.75 -62.84
N LYS A 304 18.88 -20.23 -62.97
CA LYS A 304 17.95 -20.67 -64.01
C LYS A 304 18.51 -20.16 -65.34
N ALA A 305 19.43 -20.94 -65.90
CA ALA A 305 19.84 -20.77 -67.29
C ALA A 305 18.64 -21.13 -68.19
N LYS A 306 18.23 -20.12 -68.97
CA LYS A 306 17.46 -20.27 -70.20
C LYS A 306 18.36 -20.79 -71.31
#